data_AF-A0A6B2UZP4-F1
#
_entry.id   AF-A0A6B2UZP4-F1
#
_cell.length_a   1.000
_cell.length_b   1.000
_cell.length_c   1.000
_cell.angle_alpha   90.00
_cell.angle_beta   90.00
_cell.angle_gamma   90.00
#
_symmetry.space_group_name_H-M   'P 1'
#
loop_
_entity.id
_entity.type
_entity.pdbx_description
1 polymer ?
#
loop_
_entity_poly.entity_id
_entity_poly.type
_entity_poly.pdbx_seq_one_letter_code
_entity_poly.pdbx_strand_id
1 'polypeptide(L)'
;AHGRGAADAAPHTLAVWRELTDTAWDFGIAPDDSQTPRKAAARIVRLGRLDPVTAESVHRLADAVEQVLYAPRPRPVAGLAEDA
;
A
#
# COMPACT_ATOMS: atom_id res chain seq x y z
N ALA A 1 22.21 12.16 3.87
CA ALA A 1 21.11 11.93 4.83
C ALA A 1 19.83 12.39 4.14
N HIS A 2 19.03 11.46 3.61
CA HIS A 2 17.83 11.81 2.85
C HIS A 2 16.71 12.19 3.81
N GLY A 3 16.01 13.29 3.48
CA GLY A 3 14.93 13.84 4.28
C GLY A 3 13.88 12.78 4.58
N ARG A 4 13.46 12.71 5.84
CA ARG A 4 12.20 12.06 6.24
C ARG A 4 11.18 13.16 6.49
N GLY A 5 10.99 14.02 5.49
CA GLY A 5 10.02 15.11 5.53
C GLY A 5 8.68 14.68 4.95
N ALA A 6 7.61 15.43 5.23
CA ALA A 6 6.28 15.17 4.66
C ALA A 6 6.27 15.11 3.12
N ALA A 7 7.22 15.79 2.46
CA ALA A 7 7.39 15.76 1.01
C ALA A 7 7.80 14.39 0.46
N ASP A 8 8.54 13.58 1.25
CA ASP A 8 9.06 12.28 0.82
C ASP A 8 8.07 11.14 1.09
N ALA A 9 7.01 11.38 1.87
CA ALA A 9 6.05 10.36 2.27
C ALA A 9 5.23 9.82 1.09
N ALA A 10 4.71 10.69 0.22
CA ALA A 10 3.93 10.28 -0.95
C ALA A 10 4.71 9.40 -1.95
N PRO A 11 5.91 9.80 -2.44
CA PRO A 11 6.69 8.95 -3.34
C PRO A 11 7.12 7.64 -2.66
N HIS A 12 7.40 7.66 -1.35
CA HIS A 12 7.70 6.44 -0.60
C HIS A 12 6.51 5.48 -0.52
N THR A 13 5.30 5.98 -0.20
CA THR A 13 4.07 5.17 -0.19
C THR A 13 3.81 4.51 -1.54
N LEU A 14 3.96 5.25 -2.64
CA LEU A 14 3.80 4.69 -3.99
C LEU A 14 4.89 3.67 -4.36
N ALA A 15 6.10 3.82 -3.81
CA ALA A 15 7.18 2.85 -4.00
C ALA A 15 6.90 1.53 -3.26
N VAL A 16 6.47 1.61 -2.00
CA VAL A 16 6.11 0.42 -1.20
C VAL A 16 4.89 -0.29 -1.81
N TRP A 17 3.91 0.45 -2.32
CA TRP A 17 2.77 -0.14 -3.02
C TRP A 17 3.19 -0.94 -4.26
N ARG A 18 4.09 -0.38 -5.08
CA ARG A 18 4.61 -1.08 -6.26
C ARG A 18 5.35 -2.35 -5.89
N GLU A 19 6.22 -2.28 -4.88
CA GLU A 19 6.95 -3.46 -4.38
C GLU A 19 5.98 -4.56 -3.90
N LEU A 20 4.94 -4.20 -3.16
CA LEU A 20 3.90 -5.14 -2.73
C LEU A 20 3.19 -5.80 -3.92
N THR A 21 2.81 -5.02 -4.95
CA THR A 21 2.13 -5.55 -6.13
C THR A 21 3.04 -6.43 -6.99
N ASP A 22 4.32 -6.09 -7.10
CA ASP A 22 5.32 -6.88 -7.83
C ASP A 22 5.57 -8.20 -7.09
N THR A 23 5.74 -8.15 -5.75
CA THR A 23 5.85 -9.34 -4.91
C THR A 23 4.61 -10.23 -5.06
N ALA A 24 3.41 -9.66 -5.01
CA ALA A 24 2.18 -10.43 -5.19
C ALA A 24 2.13 -11.13 -6.56
N TRP A 25 2.64 -10.47 -7.61
CA TRP A 25 2.75 -11.05 -8.95
C TRP A 25 3.74 -12.23 -8.99
N ASP A 26 4.89 -12.14 -8.32
CA ASP A 26 5.83 -13.26 -8.19
C ASP A 26 5.17 -14.49 -7.52
N PHE A 27 4.21 -14.27 -6.63
CA PHE A 27 3.39 -15.32 -6.01
C PHE A 27 2.14 -15.71 -6.83
N GLY A 28 2.05 -15.28 -8.10
CA GLY A 28 0.97 -15.67 -9.03
C GLY A 28 -0.31 -14.82 -8.91
N ILE A 29 -0.28 -13.72 -8.17
CA ILE A 29 -1.41 -12.79 -8.03
C ILE A 29 -1.21 -11.63 -8.99
N ALA A 30 -1.52 -11.85 -10.28
CA ALA A 30 -1.36 -10.82 -11.30
C ALA A 30 -2.17 -9.53 -10.96
N PRO A 31 -1.65 -8.34 -11.31
CA PRO A 31 -2.35 -7.07 -11.12
C PRO A 31 -3.62 -6.99 -11.97
N ASP A 32 -4.57 -6.19 -11.51
CA ASP A 32 -5.83 -5.88 -12.20
C ASP A 32 -6.05 -4.37 -12.14
N ASP A 33 -5.73 -3.67 -13.23
CA ASP A 33 -5.76 -2.22 -13.33
C ASP A 33 -7.18 -1.63 -13.22
N SER A 34 -8.23 -2.47 -13.28
CA SER A 34 -9.61 -2.04 -13.04
C SER A 34 -9.94 -1.88 -11.55
N GLN A 35 -9.09 -2.37 -10.65
CA GLN A 35 -9.31 -2.34 -9.21
C GLN A 35 -8.75 -1.08 -8.56
N THR A 36 -9.47 -0.55 -7.57
CA THR A 36 -8.93 0.45 -6.66
C THR A 36 -7.86 -0.19 -5.75
N PRO A 37 -6.94 0.59 -5.15
CA PRO A 37 -5.95 0.06 -4.22
C PRO A 37 -6.57 -0.76 -3.09
N ARG A 38 -7.69 -0.32 -2.49
CA ARG A 38 -8.39 -1.11 -1.47
C ARG A 38 -8.90 -2.46 -1.97
N LYS A 39 -9.39 -2.55 -3.22
CA LYS A 39 -9.83 -3.82 -3.81
C LYS A 39 -8.66 -4.74 -4.12
N ALA A 40 -7.57 -4.18 -4.69
CA ALA A 40 -6.34 -4.91 -4.93
C ALA A 40 -5.76 -5.49 -3.63
N ALA A 41 -5.70 -4.69 -2.55
CA ALA A 41 -5.28 -5.13 -1.22
C ALA A 41 -6.14 -6.28 -0.68
N ALA A 42 -7.47 -6.16 -0.73
CA ALA A 42 -8.37 -7.23 -0.30
C ALA A 42 -8.16 -8.53 -1.10
N ARG A 43 -7.88 -8.40 -2.42
CA ARG A 43 -7.57 -9.54 -3.27
C ARG A 43 -6.21 -10.17 -2.91
N ILE A 44 -5.17 -9.37 -2.67
CA ILE A 44 -3.83 -9.83 -2.25
C ILE A 44 -3.94 -10.56 -0.91
N VAL A 45 -4.60 -9.98 0.10
CA VAL A 45 -4.82 -10.62 1.41
C VAL A 45 -5.50 -11.98 1.26
N ARG A 46 -6.59 -12.04 0.50
CA ARG A 46 -7.37 -13.26 0.30
C ARG A 46 -6.59 -14.34 -0.45
N LEU A 47 -5.94 -13.99 -1.56
CA LEU A 47 -5.23 -14.95 -2.41
C LEU A 47 -3.88 -15.36 -1.83
N GLY A 48 -3.18 -14.43 -1.19
CA GLY A 48 -1.91 -14.66 -0.49
C GLY A 48 -2.07 -15.31 0.88
N ARG A 49 -3.31 -15.44 1.39
CA ARG A 49 -3.62 -16.04 2.70
C ARG A 49 -2.81 -15.39 3.84
N LEU A 50 -2.69 -14.07 3.78
CA LEU A 50 -1.92 -13.30 4.75
C LEU A 50 -2.56 -13.43 6.13
N ASP A 51 -1.73 -13.51 7.17
CA ASP A 51 -2.20 -13.49 8.54
C ASP A 51 -2.85 -12.12 8.87
N PRO A 52 -3.66 -12.03 9.94
CA PRO A 52 -4.40 -10.82 10.25
C PRO A 52 -3.53 -9.56 10.40
N VAL A 53 -2.33 -9.67 10.97
CA VAL A 53 -1.46 -8.51 11.20
C VAL A 53 -0.92 -8.00 9.87
N THR A 54 -0.40 -8.90 9.04
CA THR A 54 0.07 -8.54 7.69
C THR A 54 -1.08 -7.98 6.83
N ALA A 55 -2.28 -8.55 6.95
CA ALA A 55 -3.46 -8.06 6.25
C ALA A 55 -3.82 -6.62 6.65
N GLU A 56 -3.78 -6.29 7.94
CA GLU A 56 -4.01 -4.93 8.42
C GLU A 56 -2.98 -3.93 7.87
N SER A 57 -1.69 -4.29 7.83
CA SER A 57 -0.64 -3.45 7.22
C SER A 57 -0.90 -3.22 5.72
N VAL A 58 -1.30 -4.25 4.97
CA VAL A 58 -1.65 -4.14 3.54
C VAL A 58 -2.85 -3.22 3.33
N HIS A 59 -3.87 -3.30 4.20
CA HIS A 59 -5.02 -2.39 4.13
C HIS A 59 -4.65 -0.94 4.44
N ARG A 60 -3.82 -0.70 5.47
CA ARG A 60 -3.34 0.65 5.81
C ARG A 60 -2.51 1.26 4.68
N LEU A 61 -1.66 0.46 4.01
CA LEU A 61 -0.94 0.91 2.84
C LEU A 61 -1.88 1.30 1.70
N ALA A 62 -2.91 0.50 1.41
CA ALA A 62 -3.90 0.83 0.39
C ALA A 62 -4.66 2.12 0.68
N ASP A 63 -5.03 2.35 1.95
CA ASP A 63 -5.65 3.60 2.37
C ASP A 63 -4.72 4.80 2.14
N ALA A 64 -3.43 4.64 2.42
CA ALA A 64 -2.43 5.69 2.19
C ALA A 64 -2.21 5.99 0.70
N VAL A 65 -2.19 4.95 -0.15
CA VAL A 65 -2.13 5.10 -1.61
C VAL A 65 -3.36 5.88 -2.10
N GLU A 66 -4.56 5.56 -1.62
CA GLU A 66 -5.75 6.31 -1.99
C GLU A 66 -5.71 7.77 -1.51
N GLN A 67 -5.15 8.05 -0.33
CA GLN A 67 -4.91 9.45 0.10
C GLN A 67 -3.98 10.16 -0.88
N VAL A 68 -2.87 9.53 -1.27
CA VAL A 68 -1.90 10.13 -2.22
C VAL A 68 -2.54 10.36 -3.59
N LEU A 69 -3.37 9.44 -4.08
CA LEU A 69 -3.97 9.52 -5.41
C LEU A 69 -5.16 10.50 -5.49
N TYR A 70 -5.97 10.57 -4.44
CA TYR A 70 -7.28 11.22 -4.52
C TYR A 70 -7.48 12.40 -3.57
N ALA A 71 -6.65 12.54 -2.51
CA ALA A 71 -6.78 13.66 -1.58
C ALA A 71 -5.93 14.87 -2.04
N PRO A 72 -6.50 16.08 -2.12
CA PRO A 72 -5.72 17.29 -2.42
C PRO A 72 -4.61 17.59 -1.40
N ARG A 73 -4.78 17.10 -0.17
CA ARG A 73 -3.80 17.14 0.92
C ARG A 73 -3.83 15.79 1.64
N PRO A 74 -2.95 14.85 1.27
CA PRO A 74 -2.87 13.54 1.89
C PRO A 74 -2.63 13.65 3.40
N ARG A 75 -3.33 12.83 4.18
CA ARG A 75 -3.15 12.75 5.63
C ARG A 75 -2.37 11.48 5.99
N PRO A 76 -1.52 11.51 7.03
CA PRO A 76 -0.88 10.30 7.53
C PRO A 76 -1.91 9.24 7.92
N VAL A 77 -1.68 7.99 7.54
CA VAL A 77 -2.43 6.83 8.01
C VAL A 77 -1.75 6.30 9.26
N ALA A 78 -2.51 6.16 10.35
CA ALA A 78 -1.96 5.70 11.63
C ALA A 78 -1.35 4.30 11.50
N GLY A 79 -0.18 4.09 12.11
CA GLY A 79 0.54 2.82 12.11
C GLY A 79 1.35 2.53 10.84
N LEU A 80 1.13 3.24 9.72
CA LEU A 80 1.82 2.95 8.46
C LEU A 80 3.34 3.18 8.56
N ALA A 81 3.76 4.16 9.37
CA ALA A 81 5.18 4.47 9.53
C ALA A 81 5.94 3.36 10.25
N GLU A 82 5.23 2.56 11.03
CA GLU A 82 5.71 1.45 11.82
C GLU A 82 5.78 0.14 11.00
N ASP A 83 5.14 0.09 9.82
CA ASP A 83 5.17 -1.06 8.90
C ASP A 83 6.33 -1.03 7.89
N ALA A 84 7.14 0.05 7.89
CA ALA A 84 8.20 0.31 6.92
C ALA A 84 9.55 -0.35 7.26
#